data_AF-A0A3L8DCM7-F1
#
_entry.id   AF-A0A3L8DCM7-F1
#
_cell.length_a   1.000
_cell.length_b   1.000
_cell.length_c   1.000
_cell.angle_alpha   90.00
_cell.angle_beta   90.00
_cell.angle_gamma   90.00
#
_symmetry.space_group_name_H-M   'P 1'
#
loop_
_entity.id
_entity.type
_entity.pdbx_description
1 polymer ?
#
loop_
_entity_poly.entity_id
_entity_poly.type
_entity_poly.pdbx_seq_one_letter_code
_entity_poly.pdbx_strand_id
1 'polypeptide(L)'
;MVSRCNKVGVRIYVDVVVNHMTADVQPAYGTGGASAKPRDFSYPAIPYSSQDFHVPPCAIQNYNNATEVRNCELSGLHDLDQSKEHVRNKIVEFLNNVIDLGVAGFRLNDNEFFEVIDIGGEAVNKYEYNGIANVIEFQYGIVLGSMFRGQDQLTRLQNFNDSNVWRLLPSDDALTMIDNHDNQRGHGAGGSTILTYKDPKPYKIAVAFMLAFPYGHPRVMSSYAFSDPSQGPSASSDGSIISPEISNCQCTNGWICEHR
;
A
#
# COMPACT_ATOMS: atom_id res chain seq x y z
N MET A 1 -5.54 16.66 13.06
CA MET A 1 -4.76 16.71 11.80
C MET A 1 -5.64 17.07 10.62
N VAL A 2 -6.63 16.24 10.27
CA VAL A 2 -7.51 16.39 9.09
C VAL A 2 -8.05 17.82 8.90
N SER A 3 -8.69 18.39 9.93
CA SER A 3 -9.21 19.78 9.87
C SER A 3 -8.15 20.83 9.49
N ARG A 4 -6.92 20.71 9.99
CA ARG A 4 -5.84 21.66 9.68
C ARG A 4 -5.39 21.53 8.22
N CYS A 5 -5.25 20.31 7.70
CA CYS A 5 -4.85 20.06 6.31
C CYS A 5 -5.93 20.53 5.32
N ASN A 6 -7.20 20.20 5.59
CA ASN A 6 -8.32 20.63 4.75
C ASN A 6 -8.44 22.16 4.64
N LYS A 7 -8.15 22.90 5.71
CA LYS A 7 -8.16 24.38 5.70
C LYS A 7 -7.13 25.00 4.74
N VAL A 8 -6.07 24.27 4.40
CA VAL A 8 -5.02 24.73 3.48
C VAL A 8 -5.05 23.97 2.14
N GLY A 9 -6.16 23.29 1.84
CA GLY A 9 -6.34 22.58 0.58
C GLY A 9 -5.57 21.26 0.46
N VAL A 10 -4.94 20.77 1.54
CA VAL A 10 -4.23 19.49 1.57
C VAL A 10 -5.21 18.41 2.03
N ARG A 11 -5.47 17.44 1.15
CA ARG A 11 -6.40 16.34 1.40
C ARG A 11 -5.71 15.16 2.07
N ILE A 12 -6.47 14.42 2.88
CA ILE A 12 -5.97 13.26 3.61
C ILE A 12 -6.64 12.00 3.05
N TYR A 13 -5.82 11.02 2.69
CA TYR A 13 -6.25 9.68 2.33
C TYR A 13 -5.82 8.72 3.43
N VAL A 14 -6.72 7.86 3.88
CA VAL A 14 -6.43 6.89 4.96
C VAL A 14 -6.07 5.54 4.36
N ASP A 15 -4.98 4.96 4.84
CA ASP A 15 -4.64 3.57 4.54
C ASP A 15 -5.54 2.65 5.36
N VAL A 16 -6.33 1.83 4.69
CA VAL A 16 -7.38 1.01 5.30
C VAL A 16 -7.07 -0.46 5.06
N VAL A 17 -6.86 -1.19 6.15
CA VAL A 17 -6.65 -2.64 6.15
C VAL A 17 -7.97 -3.30 6.55
N VAL A 18 -8.65 -3.94 5.59
CA VAL A 18 -9.98 -4.56 5.79
C VAL A 18 -10.05 -6.01 5.33
N ASN A 19 -9.00 -6.50 4.67
CA ASN A 19 -8.87 -7.90 4.24
C ASN A 19 -8.72 -8.85 5.44
N HIS A 20 -7.95 -8.46 6.45
CA HIS A 20 -7.53 -9.39 7.51
C HIS A 20 -7.44 -8.72 8.87
N MET A 21 -7.34 -9.56 9.90
CA MET A 21 -6.95 -9.17 11.25
C MET A 21 -5.51 -9.60 11.54
N THR A 22 -5.16 -9.90 12.79
CA THR A 22 -3.77 -10.26 13.15
C THR A 22 -3.49 -11.72 12.81
N ALA A 23 -2.21 -12.06 12.63
CA ALA A 23 -1.75 -13.44 12.71
C ALA A 23 -1.75 -13.94 14.17
N ASP A 24 -1.45 -15.22 14.35
CA ASP A 24 -1.30 -15.85 15.65
C ASP A 24 -0.20 -15.20 16.50
N VAL A 25 -0.61 -14.40 17.49
CA VAL A 25 0.28 -13.77 18.46
C VAL A 25 -0.31 -13.81 19.87
N GLN A 26 0.54 -14.02 20.88
CA GLN A 26 0.16 -14.01 22.29
C GLN A 26 1.28 -13.38 23.15
N PRO A 27 0.97 -12.43 24.05
CA PRO A 27 -0.34 -11.79 24.20
C PRO A 27 -0.65 -10.84 23.02
N ALA A 28 -1.94 -10.74 22.63
CA ALA A 28 -2.38 -9.83 21.57
C ALA A 28 -3.08 -8.61 22.16
N TYR A 29 -2.41 -7.47 22.13
CA TYR A 29 -2.97 -6.17 22.50
C TYR A 29 -2.77 -5.17 21.36
N GLY A 30 -3.85 -4.52 20.93
CA GLY A 30 -3.79 -3.41 19.99
C GLY A 30 -3.24 -2.14 20.65
N THR A 31 -2.80 -1.18 19.84
CA THR A 31 -2.31 0.12 20.29
C THR A 31 -3.36 0.94 21.07
N GLY A 32 -4.65 0.66 20.85
CA GLY A 32 -5.76 1.20 21.63
C GLY A 32 -6.09 0.44 22.92
N GLY A 33 -5.27 -0.54 23.31
CA GLY A 33 -5.45 -1.36 24.52
C GLY A 33 -6.42 -2.53 24.39
N ALA A 34 -7.08 -2.68 23.23
CA ALA A 34 -7.99 -3.80 22.98
C ALA A 34 -7.23 -5.13 22.95
N SER A 35 -7.72 -6.12 23.71
CA SER A 35 -7.19 -7.48 23.67
C SER A 35 -7.81 -8.30 22.53
N ALA A 36 -7.08 -9.26 21.99
CA ALA A 36 -7.59 -10.24 21.04
C ALA A 36 -7.15 -11.67 21.42
N LYS A 37 -7.83 -12.68 20.87
CA LYS A 37 -7.37 -14.08 20.88
C LYS A 37 -7.33 -14.59 19.43
N PRO A 38 -6.23 -14.33 18.70
CA PRO A 38 -6.15 -14.64 17.27
C PRO A 38 -6.38 -16.12 16.94
N ARG A 39 -5.79 -17.04 17.71
CA ARG A 39 -6.03 -18.51 17.61
C ARG A 39 -7.49 -18.93 17.69
N ASP A 40 -8.31 -18.15 18.39
CA ASP A 40 -9.74 -18.42 18.56
C ASP A 40 -10.59 -17.57 17.59
N PHE A 41 -9.95 -16.84 16.66
CA PHE A 41 -10.55 -15.85 15.76
C PHE A 41 -11.40 -14.80 16.50
N SER A 42 -10.97 -14.41 17.72
CA SER A 42 -11.75 -13.54 18.59
C SER A 42 -11.14 -12.14 18.69
N TYR A 43 -11.91 -11.14 18.24
CA TYR A 43 -11.57 -9.71 18.31
C TYR A 43 -12.72 -8.93 18.96
N PRO A 44 -12.84 -8.97 20.31
CA PRO A 44 -14.02 -8.47 21.03
C PRO A 44 -14.30 -6.97 20.89
N ALA A 45 -13.31 -6.16 20.52
CA ALA A 45 -13.50 -4.71 20.37
C ALA A 45 -14.29 -4.33 19.10
N ILE A 46 -14.28 -5.17 18.07
CA ILE A 46 -15.07 -5.01 16.81
C ILE A 46 -16.29 -5.94 16.79
N PRO A 47 -16.54 -6.62 17.92
CA PRO A 47 -16.91 -8.04 18.06
C PRO A 47 -16.81 -8.95 16.82
N TYR A 48 -15.62 -9.21 16.27
CA TYR A 48 -15.43 -10.34 15.35
C TYR A 48 -15.18 -11.66 16.09
N SER A 49 -15.71 -12.74 15.50
CA SER A 49 -15.61 -14.12 15.94
C SER A 49 -15.23 -15.03 14.77
N SER A 50 -15.01 -16.33 15.02
CA SER A 50 -14.71 -17.30 13.95
C SER A 50 -15.74 -17.40 12.81
N GLN A 51 -16.95 -16.88 13.00
CA GLN A 51 -17.99 -16.84 11.95
C GLN A 51 -17.77 -15.73 10.90
N ASP A 52 -16.88 -14.79 11.21
CA ASP A 52 -16.57 -13.61 10.41
C ASP A 52 -15.34 -13.79 9.51
N PHE A 53 -14.73 -14.98 9.54
CA PHE A 53 -13.52 -15.30 8.77
C PHE A 53 -13.79 -16.43 7.78
N HIS A 54 -12.97 -16.52 6.73
CA HIS A 54 -13.04 -17.64 5.80
C HIS A 54 -12.69 -18.97 6.48
N VAL A 55 -13.52 -19.99 6.25
CA VAL A 55 -13.39 -21.32 6.87
C VAL A 55 -13.53 -22.46 5.85
N PRO A 56 -12.73 -23.53 5.94
CA PRO A 56 -11.62 -23.71 6.87
C PRO A 56 -10.44 -22.77 6.55
N PRO A 57 -9.63 -22.35 7.55
CA PRO A 57 -8.46 -21.54 7.30
C PRO A 57 -7.48 -22.24 6.35
N CYS A 58 -6.94 -21.48 5.41
CA CYS A 58 -5.93 -21.92 4.45
C CYS A 58 -4.90 -20.80 4.28
N ALA A 59 -3.70 -21.13 3.81
CA ALA A 59 -2.69 -20.14 3.45
C ALA A 59 -2.62 -20.02 1.93
N ILE A 60 -2.36 -18.81 1.41
CA ILE A 60 -2.11 -18.60 -0.01
C ILE A 60 -0.81 -19.32 -0.41
N GLN A 61 -0.89 -20.23 -1.38
CA GLN A 61 0.22 -20.98 -1.96
C GLN A 61 0.31 -20.79 -3.48
N ASN A 62 -0.80 -20.53 -4.16
CA ASN A 62 -0.88 -20.41 -5.61
C ASN A 62 -1.56 -19.10 -6.06
N TYR A 63 -0.75 -18.14 -6.49
CA TYR A 63 -1.22 -16.86 -7.05
C TYR A 63 -1.91 -17.00 -8.43
N ASN A 64 -1.91 -18.18 -9.04
CA ASN A 64 -2.71 -18.50 -10.23
C ASN A 64 -4.12 -19.02 -9.89
N ASN A 65 -4.50 -19.05 -8.62
CA ASN A 65 -5.82 -19.44 -8.17
C ASN A 65 -6.51 -18.24 -7.51
N ALA A 66 -7.35 -17.52 -8.26
CA ALA A 66 -8.02 -16.32 -7.77
C ALA A 66 -8.84 -16.55 -6.49
N THR A 67 -9.48 -17.72 -6.35
CA THR A 67 -10.24 -18.06 -5.13
C THR A 67 -9.32 -18.21 -3.92
N GLU A 68 -8.15 -18.80 -4.11
CA GLU A 68 -7.18 -18.97 -3.03
C GLU A 68 -6.54 -17.65 -2.62
N VAL A 69 -6.17 -16.81 -3.61
CA VAL A 69 -5.68 -15.44 -3.34
C VAL A 69 -6.71 -14.63 -2.56
N ARG A 70 -8.01 -14.89 -2.80
CA ARG A 70 -9.10 -14.12 -2.19
C ARG A 70 -9.67 -14.64 -0.89
N ASN A 71 -9.47 -15.91 -0.56
CA ASN A 71 -10.17 -16.56 0.56
C ASN A 71 -9.22 -17.27 1.53
N CYS A 72 -7.90 -17.17 1.32
CA CYS A 72 -6.89 -17.77 2.19
C CYS A 72 -6.01 -16.68 2.83
N GLU A 73 -5.48 -17.01 4.00
CA GLU A 73 -4.65 -16.13 4.81
C GLU A 73 -3.36 -15.75 4.10
N LEU A 74 -3.17 -14.44 3.92
CA LEU A 74 -1.90 -13.87 3.51
C LEU A 74 -0.92 -13.95 4.69
N SER A 75 0.12 -14.78 4.57
CA SER A 75 1.17 -14.89 5.59
C SER A 75 0.65 -15.16 7.02
N GLY A 76 -0.46 -15.91 7.12
CA GLY A 76 -1.10 -16.28 8.39
C GLY A 76 -1.95 -15.18 9.03
N LEU A 77 -2.21 -14.08 8.32
CA LEU A 77 -3.13 -13.03 8.75
C LEU A 77 -4.57 -13.55 8.57
N HIS A 78 -5.34 -13.60 9.66
CA HIS A 78 -6.69 -14.18 9.64
C HIS A 78 -7.62 -13.41 8.71
N ASP A 79 -8.13 -14.11 7.71
CA ASP A 79 -8.80 -13.56 6.53
C ASP A 79 -10.30 -13.34 6.75
N LEU A 80 -10.76 -12.09 6.70
CA LEU A 80 -12.16 -11.73 6.96
C LEU A 80 -13.05 -12.14 5.78
N ASP A 81 -14.22 -12.69 6.06
CA ASP A 81 -15.20 -13.07 5.03
C ASP A 81 -16.15 -11.89 4.75
N GLN A 82 -15.80 -11.05 3.78
CA GLN A 82 -16.57 -9.87 3.39
C GLN A 82 -17.84 -10.25 2.59
N SER A 83 -18.11 -11.53 2.31
CA SER A 83 -19.44 -11.97 1.86
C SER A 83 -20.48 -11.84 2.98
N LYS A 84 -20.04 -11.91 4.25
CA LYS A 84 -20.91 -11.76 5.42
C LYS A 84 -21.39 -10.32 5.56
N GLU A 85 -22.70 -10.16 5.82
CA GLU A 85 -23.30 -8.85 6.05
C GLU A 85 -22.72 -8.18 7.31
N HIS A 86 -22.47 -8.96 8.37
CA HIS A 86 -21.87 -8.44 9.61
C HIS A 86 -20.50 -7.79 9.36
N VAL A 87 -19.61 -8.48 8.63
CA VAL A 87 -18.29 -7.96 8.25
C VAL A 87 -18.41 -6.69 7.41
N ARG A 88 -19.24 -6.69 6.37
CA ARG A 88 -19.47 -5.50 5.53
C ARG A 88 -19.99 -4.31 6.34
N ASN A 89 -20.95 -4.53 7.23
CA ASN A 89 -21.50 -3.47 8.07
C ASN A 89 -20.44 -2.87 9.00
N LYS A 90 -19.56 -3.69 9.59
CA LYS A 90 -18.44 -3.21 10.42
C LYS A 90 -17.41 -2.42 9.63
N ILE A 91 -17.07 -2.87 8.42
CA ILE A 91 -16.17 -2.12 7.52
C ILE A 91 -16.81 -0.78 7.13
N VAL A 92 -18.07 -0.77 6.70
CA VAL A 92 -18.78 0.46 6.30
C VAL A 92 -18.94 1.43 7.47
N GLU A 93 -19.25 0.94 8.68
CA GLU A 93 -19.30 1.75 9.90
C GLU A 93 -17.95 2.45 10.15
N PHE A 94 -16.85 1.70 10.06
CA PHE A 94 -15.50 2.27 10.19
C PHE A 94 -15.21 3.32 9.10
N LEU A 95 -15.47 3.01 7.83
CA LEU A 95 -15.21 3.93 6.72
C LEU A 95 -16.03 5.23 6.85
N ASN A 96 -17.31 5.14 7.21
CA ASN A 96 -18.16 6.31 7.43
C ASN A 96 -17.66 7.16 8.60
N ASN A 97 -17.26 6.54 9.72
CA ASN A 97 -16.67 7.27 10.85
C ASN A 97 -15.42 8.04 10.42
N VAL A 98 -14.59 7.46 9.55
CA VAL A 98 -13.39 8.12 9.03
C VAL A 98 -13.74 9.25 8.03
N ILE A 99 -14.77 9.07 7.20
CA ILE A 99 -15.33 10.13 6.33
C ILE A 99 -15.82 11.31 7.16
N ASP A 100 -16.53 11.06 8.25
CA ASP A 100 -17.07 12.09 9.14
C ASP A 100 -15.96 12.94 9.79
N LEU A 101 -14.74 12.39 9.94
CA LEU A 101 -13.56 13.15 10.38
C LEU A 101 -13.01 14.10 9.31
N GLY A 102 -13.50 14.01 8.06
CA GLY A 102 -13.21 14.89 6.94
C GLY A 102 -12.11 14.39 5.99
N VAL A 103 -11.87 13.09 5.92
CA VAL A 103 -10.91 12.53 4.94
C VAL A 103 -11.45 12.66 3.51
N ALA A 104 -10.56 12.64 2.52
CA ALA A 104 -10.93 12.76 1.11
C ALA A 104 -11.05 11.42 0.38
N GLY A 105 -10.55 10.34 0.97
CA GLY A 105 -10.60 9.01 0.39
C GLY A 105 -9.74 8.01 1.14
N PHE A 106 -9.55 6.85 0.50
CA PHE A 106 -8.88 5.71 1.09
C PHE A 106 -7.86 5.12 0.13
N ARG A 107 -6.74 4.62 0.67
CA ARG A 107 -5.93 3.59 0.03
C ARG A 107 -6.35 2.29 0.67
N LEU A 108 -6.96 1.40 -0.11
CA LEU A 108 -7.40 0.10 0.39
C LEU A 108 -6.24 -0.88 0.31
N ASN A 109 -5.79 -1.36 1.47
CA ASN A 109 -4.84 -2.45 1.63
C ASN A 109 -5.63 -3.75 1.66
N ASP A 110 -5.75 -4.31 0.47
CA ASP A 110 -6.59 -5.46 0.22
C ASP A 110 -6.03 -6.23 -0.97
N ASN A 111 -5.50 -7.42 -0.70
CA ASN A 111 -4.98 -8.30 -1.75
C ASN A 111 -6.10 -8.95 -2.55
N GLU A 112 -7.32 -8.97 -2.02
CA GLU A 112 -8.51 -9.39 -2.75
C GLU A 112 -9.00 -8.31 -3.71
N PHE A 113 -8.75 -7.02 -3.45
CA PHE A 113 -9.40 -5.94 -4.20
C PHE A 113 -8.53 -4.81 -4.75
N PHE A 114 -7.56 -4.23 -4.03
CA PHE A 114 -7.02 -2.90 -4.41
C PHE A 114 -5.50 -2.76 -4.39
N GLU A 115 -4.78 -3.64 -3.69
CA GLU A 115 -3.34 -3.82 -3.83
C GLU A 115 -3.05 -5.00 -4.77
N VAL A 116 -3.65 -4.97 -5.96
CA VAL A 116 -3.43 -6.01 -6.95
C VAL A 116 -2.05 -5.81 -7.57
N ILE A 117 -1.11 -6.64 -7.14
CA ILE A 117 0.21 -6.75 -7.74
C ILE A 117 0.05 -7.59 -9.02
N ASP A 118 -0.43 -6.96 -10.10
CA ASP A 118 -0.47 -7.56 -11.43
C ASP A 118 0.70 -7.02 -12.26
N ILE A 119 1.76 -7.83 -12.34
CA ILE A 119 2.90 -7.61 -13.23
C ILE A 119 2.83 -8.53 -14.47
N GLY A 120 1.70 -9.22 -14.63
CA GLY A 120 1.42 -10.17 -15.69
C GLY A 120 1.68 -11.61 -15.26
N GLY A 121 0.61 -12.41 -15.27
CA GLY A 121 0.67 -13.85 -15.00
C GLY A 121 -0.07 -14.27 -13.75
N GLU A 122 -0.48 -13.33 -12.89
CA GLU A 122 -1.35 -13.60 -11.74
C GLU A 122 -2.81 -13.86 -12.17
N ALA A 123 -3.56 -14.61 -11.35
CA ALA A 123 -4.97 -14.88 -11.62
C ALA A 123 -5.91 -13.71 -11.27
N VAL A 124 -5.46 -12.81 -10.39
CA VAL A 124 -6.18 -11.58 -10.04
C VAL A 124 -5.58 -10.45 -10.87
N ASN A 125 -6.42 -9.76 -11.63
CA ASN A 125 -5.99 -8.76 -12.59
C ASN A 125 -6.44 -7.35 -12.20
N LYS A 126 -5.57 -6.34 -12.39
CA LYS A 126 -5.88 -4.93 -12.11
C LYS A 126 -7.11 -4.39 -12.86
N TYR A 127 -7.44 -4.94 -14.03
CA TYR A 127 -8.62 -4.59 -14.82
C TYR A 127 -9.94 -5.08 -14.21
N GLU A 128 -9.91 -5.92 -13.16
CA GLU A 128 -11.12 -6.28 -12.41
C GLU A 128 -11.59 -5.14 -11.50
N TYR A 129 -10.73 -4.16 -11.22
CA TYR A 129 -10.96 -3.15 -10.17
C TYR A 129 -10.92 -1.69 -10.67
N ASN A 130 -10.38 -1.46 -11.87
CA ASN A 130 -10.30 -0.10 -12.43
C ASN A 130 -11.68 0.50 -12.77
N GLY A 131 -12.76 -0.29 -12.75
CA GLY A 131 -14.14 0.22 -12.86
C GLY A 131 -14.72 0.81 -11.58
N ILE A 132 -14.09 0.59 -10.42
CA ILE A 132 -14.59 1.02 -9.10
C ILE A 132 -13.65 1.98 -8.36
N ALA A 133 -12.35 1.94 -8.65
CA ALA A 133 -11.37 2.86 -8.08
C ALA A 133 -10.11 2.96 -8.95
N ASN A 134 -9.27 3.95 -8.68
CA ASN A 134 -7.91 3.95 -9.20
C ASN A 134 -7.12 2.77 -8.62
N VAL A 135 -6.33 2.10 -9.45
CA VAL A 135 -5.50 0.96 -9.05
C VAL A 135 -4.02 1.37 -9.05
N ILE A 136 -3.27 0.87 -8.07
CA ILE A 136 -1.84 1.12 -7.96
C ILE A 136 -1.12 0.43 -9.12
N GLU A 137 -0.50 1.20 -10.01
CA GLU A 137 0.19 0.69 -11.19
C GLU A 137 1.64 0.30 -10.86
N PHE A 138 1.84 -0.90 -10.30
CA PHE A 138 3.17 -1.41 -9.92
C PHE A 138 4.14 -1.49 -11.11
N GLN A 139 3.63 -1.76 -12.32
CA GLN A 139 4.46 -1.84 -13.52
C GLN A 139 5.14 -0.49 -13.85
N TYR A 140 4.53 0.63 -13.46
CA TYR A 140 5.07 1.97 -13.71
C TYR A 140 6.47 2.15 -13.11
N GLY A 141 6.63 1.85 -11.82
CA GLY A 141 7.92 1.96 -11.12
C GLY A 141 8.96 0.98 -11.64
N ILE A 142 8.55 -0.22 -12.05
CA ILE A 142 9.43 -1.25 -12.63
C ILE A 142 9.98 -0.81 -13.98
N VAL A 143 9.12 -0.31 -14.88
CA VAL A 143 9.52 0.15 -16.21
C VAL A 143 10.50 1.32 -16.13
N LEU A 144 10.16 2.35 -15.34
CA LEU A 144 11.05 3.50 -15.17
C LEU A 144 12.33 3.12 -14.43
N GLY A 145 12.25 2.25 -13.42
CA GLY A 145 13.40 1.72 -12.71
C GLY A 145 14.40 1.05 -13.65
N SER A 146 13.92 0.14 -14.51
CA SER A 146 14.74 -0.53 -15.53
C SER A 146 15.45 0.48 -16.46
N MET A 147 14.72 1.46 -16.98
CA MET A 147 15.27 2.45 -17.91
C MET A 147 16.30 3.37 -17.26
N PHE A 148 16.01 3.93 -16.08
CA PHE A 148 16.92 4.85 -15.40
C PHE A 148 18.10 4.15 -14.71
N ARG A 149 18.04 2.82 -14.55
CA ARG A 149 19.21 1.97 -14.22
C ARG A 149 20.02 1.55 -15.45
N GLY A 150 19.59 1.91 -16.67
CA GLY A 150 20.27 1.57 -17.92
C GLY A 150 20.07 0.11 -18.35
N GLN A 151 19.07 -0.58 -17.81
CA GLN A 151 18.69 -1.95 -18.17
C GLN A 151 17.77 -1.99 -19.41
N ASP A 152 17.13 -0.86 -19.73
CA ASP A 152 16.38 -0.65 -20.97
C ASP A 152 16.66 0.75 -21.56
N GLN A 153 16.29 0.99 -22.81
CA GLN A 153 16.58 2.22 -23.54
C GLN A 153 15.56 3.33 -23.24
N LEU A 154 16.06 4.52 -22.87
CA LEU A 154 15.22 5.72 -22.64
C LEU A 154 14.43 6.16 -23.87
N THR A 155 14.88 5.83 -25.08
CA THR A 155 14.16 6.14 -26.34
C THR A 155 12.76 5.53 -26.37
N ARG A 156 12.53 4.44 -25.64
CA ARG A 156 11.23 3.75 -25.58
C ARG A 156 10.17 4.54 -24.80
N LEU A 157 10.56 5.53 -24.00
CA LEU A 157 9.63 6.44 -23.32
C LEU A 157 8.79 7.27 -24.31
N GLN A 158 9.19 7.36 -25.58
CA GLN A 158 8.39 8.01 -26.63
C GLN A 158 6.99 7.39 -26.78
N ASN A 159 6.86 6.09 -26.48
CA ASN A 159 5.59 5.36 -26.56
C ASN A 159 5.11 4.92 -25.17
N PHE A 160 5.45 5.65 -24.09
CA PHE A 160 5.15 5.25 -22.72
C PHE A 160 3.64 5.10 -22.43
N ASN A 161 2.80 5.83 -23.17
CA ASN A 161 1.34 5.76 -23.07
C ASN A 161 0.71 4.63 -23.92
N ASP A 162 1.49 3.84 -24.65
CA ASP A 162 0.97 2.73 -25.44
C ASP A 162 0.72 1.50 -24.55
N SER A 163 -0.55 1.25 -24.25
CA SER A 163 -0.99 0.12 -23.45
C SER A 163 -0.64 -1.24 -24.08
N ASN A 164 -0.45 -1.32 -25.39
CA ASN A 164 -0.04 -2.56 -26.06
C ASN A 164 1.44 -2.87 -25.83
N VAL A 165 2.24 -1.84 -25.53
CA VAL A 165 3.69 -1.99 -25.29
C VAL A 165 3.96 -2.26 -23.82
N TRP A 166 3.32 -1.52 -22.92
CA TRP A 166 3.69 -1.51 -21.50
C TRP A 166 2.67 -2.21 -20.61
N ARG A 167 1.48 -2.54 -21.13
CA ARG A 167 0.36 -3.16 -20.40
C ARG A 167 -0.01 -2.38 -19.13
N LEU A 168 0.19 -1.06 -19.16
CA LEU A 168 -0.27 -0.18 -18.10
C LEU A 168 -1.78 0.07 -18.24
N LEU A 169 -2.43 0.39 -17.13
CA LEU A 169 -3.83 0.83 -17.07
C LEU A 169 -4.08 2.07 -17.93
N PRO A 170 -5.34 2.37 -18.28
CA PRO A 170 -5.68 3.71 -18.73
C PRO A 170 -5.17 4.77 -17.73
N SER A 171 -4.68 5.90 -18.23
CA SER A 171 -4.10 6.96 -17.38
C SER A 171 -5.06 7.40 -16.27
N ASP A 172 -6.34 7.60 -16.58
CA ASP A 172 -7.32 8.08 -15.60
C ASP A 172 -7.62 7.07 -14.49
N ASP A 173 -7.24 5.80 -14.70
CA ASP A 173 -7.44 4.69 -13.78
C ASP A 173 -6.20 4.39 -12.92
N ALA A 174 -5.03 4.93 -13.29
CA ALA A 174 -3.75 4.58 -12.66
C ALA A 174 -3.38 5.52 -11.50
N LEU A 175 -3.03 4.95 -10.34
CA LEU A 175 -2.21 5.62 -9.33
C LEU A 175 -0.74 5.24 -9.55
N THR A 176 0.11 6.20 -9.86
CA THR A 176 1.51 5.96 -10.25
C THR A 176 2.47 6.23 -9.12
N MET A 177 3.57 5.48 -9.09
CA MET A 177 4.62 5.59 -8.08
C MET A 177 5.94 5.06 -8.63
N ILE A 178 7.05 5.59 -8.12
CA ILE A 178 8.39 5.03 -8.37
C ILE A 178 8.69 3.91 -7.38
N ASP A 179 8.37 4.15 -6.12
CA ASP A 179 8.47 3.20 -5.01
C ASP A 179 7.27 3.35 -4.06
N ASN A 180 7.09 2.38 -3.18
CA ASN A 180 6.18 2.41 -2.05
C ASN A 180 6.87 1.88 -0.79
N HIS A 181 6.13 1.83 0.31
CA HIS A 181 6.64 1.37 1.60
C HIS A 181 7.11 -0.10 1.61
N ASP A 182 6.58 -0.96 0.74
CA ASP A 182 6.95 -2.38 0.63
C ASP A 182 8.17 -2.60 -0.28
N ASN A 183 8.09 -2.14 -1.51
CA ASN A 183 9.07 -2.46 -2.54
C ASN A 183 10.41 -1.73 -2.33
N GLN A 184 10.42 -0.60 -1.62
CA GLN A 184 11.66 0.02 -1.19
C GLN A 184 12.44 -0.84 -0.17
N ARG A 185 11.76 -1.80 0.47
CA ARG A 185 12.30 -2.76 1.45
C ARG A 185 12.54 -4.15 0.85
N GLY A 186 12.20 -4.36 -0.42
CA GLY A 186 12.30 -5.64 -1.10
C GLY A 186 11.08 -6.56 -0.88
N HIS A 187 9.98 -6.05 -0.34
CA HIS A 187 8.70 -6.77 -0.30
C HIS A 187 7.88 -6.46 -1.56
N GLY A 188 6.94 -7.34 -1.92
CA GLY A 188 6.11 -7.16 -3.11
C GLY A 188 6.88 -7.26 -4.44
N ALA A 189 6.42 -6.55 -5.47
CA ALA A 189 6.97 -6.65 -6.82
C ALA A 189 8.12 -5.68 -7.14
N GLY A 190 8.86 -6.03 -8.19
CA GLY A 190 9.88 -5.19 -8.83
C GLY A 190 11.32 -5.47 -8.40
N GLY A 191 11.55 -5.97 -7.19
CA GLY A 191 12.88 -6.39 -6.72
C GLY A 191 13.95 -5.30 -6.92
N SER A 192 15.10 -5.67 -7.49
CA SER A 192 16.24 -4.75 -7.68
C SER A 192 16.02 -3.65 -8.73
N THR A 193 14.92 -3.69 -9.48
CA THR A 193 14.60 -2.63 -10.46
C THR A 193 14.09 -1.36 -9.78
N ILE A 194 13.41 -1.49 -8.64
CA ILE A 194 12.80 -0.36 -7.93
C ILE A 194 13.86 0.64 -7.51
N LEU A 195 13.65 1.91 -7.87
CA LEU A 195 14.48 3.03 -7.45
C LEU A 195 13.96 3.58 -6.14
N THR A 196 14.85 3.88 -5.20
CA THR A 196 14.47 4.44 -3.89
C THR A 196 15.35 5.63 -3.55
N TYR A 197 15.13 6.26 -2.39
CA TYR A 197 16.03 7.28 -1.87
C TYR A 197 17.50 6.82 -1.74
N LYS A 198 17.75 5.50 -1.68
CA LYS A 198 19.12 4.91 -1.66
C LYS A 198 19.82 5.00 -3.01
N ASP A 199 19.10 5.29 -4.10
CA ASP A 199 19.61 5.53 -5.45
C ASP A 199 19.31 7.00 -5.87
N PRO A 200 19.86 8.02 -5.18
CA PRO A 200 19.30 9.37 -5.19
C PRO A 200 19.30 10.06 -6.55
N LYS A 201 20.29 9.79 -7.41
CA LYS A 201 20.38 10.40 -8.75
C LYS A 201 19.32 9.84 -9.70
N PRO A 202 19.30 8.53 -10.01
CA PRO A 202 18.26 7.98 -10.88
C PRO A 202 16.85 8.09 -10.28
N TYR A 203 16.69 8.00 -8.95
CA TYR A 203 15.39 8.20 -8.29
C TYR A 203 14.79 9.58 -8.60
N LYS A 204 15.57 10.65 -8.43
CA LYS A 204 15.10 12.02 -8.72
C LYS A 204 14.73 12.20 -10.19
N ILE A 205 15.44 11.56 -11.12
CA ILE A 205 15.12 11.62 -12.55
C ILE A 205 13.79 10.91 -12.81
N ALA A 206 13.58 9.73 -12.20
CA ALA A 206 12.33 8.98 -12.33
C ALA A 206 11.13 9.74 -11.75
N VAL A 207 11.27 10.32 -10.55
CA VAL A 207 10.24 11.17 -9.94
C VAL A 207 9.97 12.41 -10.80
N ALA A 208 11.01 13.07 -11.33
CA ALA A 208 10.84 14.22 -12.22
C ALA A 208 10.09 13.84 -13.51
N PHE A 209 10.37 12.67 -14.10
CA PHE A 209 9.62 12.16 -15.23
C PHE A 209 8.15 11.92 -14.85
N MET A 210 7.89 11.26 -13.71
CA MET A 210 6.54 10.97 -13.23
C MET A 210 5.69 12.22 -13.02
N LEU A 211 6.30 13.30 -12.51
CA LEU A 211 5.60 14.57 -12.28
C LEU A 211 5.45 15.42 -13.55
N ALA A 212 6.32 15.23 -14.55
CA ALA A 212 6.30 16.01 -15.80
C ALA A 212 5.48 15.34 -16.92
N PHE A 213 5.39 14.02 -16.92
CA PHE A 213 4.68 13.25 -17.93
C PHE A 213 3.21 13.05 -17.53
N PRO A 214 2.22 13.42 -18.36
CA PRO A 214 0.80 13.42 -17.99
C PRO A 214 0.21 12.00 -18.05
N TYR A 215 0.57 11.17 -17.08
CA TYR A 215 0.08 9.80 -16.97
C TYR A 215 -0.19 9.43 -15.51
N GLY A 216 -1.41 9.02 -15.22
CA GLY A 216 -1.83 8.59 -13.89
C GLY A 216 -1.89 9.72 -12.87
N HIS A 217 -2.22 9.32 -11.64
CA HIS A 217 -2.23 10.15 -10.45
C HIS A 217 -0.94 9.89 -9.67
N PRO A 218 0.04 10.82 -9.68
CA PRO A 218 1.35 10.56 -9.09
C PRO A 218 1.32 10.56 -7.56
N ARG A 219 1.90 9.53 -6.96
CA ARG A 219 2.20 9.42 -5.53
C ARG A 219 3.71 9.43 -5.31
N VAL A 220 4.18 10.39 -4.52
CA VAL A 220 5.58 10.48 -4.10
C VAL A 220 5.72 9.86 -2.71
N MET A 221 6.62 8.89 -2.57
CA MET A 221 6.94 8.30 -1.27
C MET A 221 7.66 9.32 -0.38
N SER A 222 7.46 9.24 0.93
CA SER A 222 8.22 10.02 1.91
C SER A 222 8.64 9.11 3.06
N SER A 223 9.92 8.78 3.10
CA SER A 223 10.45 7.67 3.88
C SER A 223 11.14 8.13 5.17
N TYR A 224 11.45 7.15 6.02
CA TYR A 224 12.48 7.23 7.04
C TYR A 224 13.64 6.30 6.67
N ALA A 225 14.84 6.60 7.17
CA ALA A 225 16.03 5.83 6.91
C ALA A 225 15.97 4.47 7.61
N PHE A 226 16.29 3.40 6.90
CA PHE A 226 16.39 2.05 7.44
C PHE A 226 17.55 1.25 6.84
N SER A 227 18.15 0.38 7.65
CA SER A 227 19.13 -0.62 7.21
C SER A 227 18.56 -2.04 7.21
N ASP A 228 17.56 -2.30 8.04
CA ASP A 228 16.82 -3.56 8.11
C ASP A 228 15.42 -3.37 7.50
N PRO A 229 14.99 -4.22 6.55
CA PRO A 229 13.63 -4.19 5.98
C PRO A 229 12.51 -4.20 7.04
N SER A 230 12.71 -4.88 8.17
CA SER A 230 11.73 -4.99 9.26
C SER A 230 11.77 -3.81 10.25
N GLN A 231 12.67 -2.85 10.04
CA GLN A 231 12.86 -1.72 10.95
C GLN A 231 11.69 -0.74 10.87
N GLY A 232 11.08 -0.46 12.02
CA GLY A 232 10.13 0.64 12.20
C GLY A 232 10.78 2.03 12.14
N PRO A 233 9.97 3.10 12.16
CA PRO A 233 10.46 4.47 12.26
C PRO A 233 11.16 4.70 13.60
N SER A 234 11.99 5.74 13.70
CA SER A 234 12.61 6.14 14.96
C SER A 234 11.55 6.40 16.04
N ALA A 235 11.70 5.74 17.19
CA ALA A 235 10.73 5.79 18.28
C ALA A 235 11.43 6.04 19.63
N SER A 236 10.71 6.69 20.54
CA SER A 236 11.10 6.87 21.93
C SER A 236 10.99 5.54 22.70
N SER A 237 11.49 5.50 23.94
CA SER A 237 11.47 4.28 24.77
C SER A 237 10.07 3.77 25.10
N ASP A 238 9.04 4.61 25.01
CA ASP A 238 7.64 4.26 25.23
C ASP A 238 6.92 3.81 23.94
N GLY A 239 7.64 3.71 22.82
CA GLY A 239 7.09 3.35 21.51
C GLY A 239 6.50 4.51 20.72
N SER A 240 6.50 5.74 21.25
CA SER A 240 6.03 6.91 20.51
C SER A 240 6.98 7.29 19.37
N ILE A 241 6.45 7.53 18.18
CA ILE A 241 7.26 7.87 17.00
C ILE A 241 7.87 9.27 17.17
N ILE A 242 9.18 9.37 16.96
CA ILE A 242 9.89 10.65 16.96
C ILE A 242 9.56 11.40 15.68
N SER A 243 8.98 12.61 15.83
CA SER A 243 8.54 13.41 14.69
C SER A 243 9.70 13.93 13.83
N PRO A 244 9.49 14.11 12.51
CA PRO A 244 10.45 14.80 11.66
C PRO A 244 10.62 16.25 12.12
N GLU A 245 11.88 16.68 12.18
CA GLU A 245 12.26 18.07 12.36
C GLU A 245 12.99 18.57 11.11
N ILE A 246 12.98 19.89 10.90
CA ILE A 246 13.59 20.51 9.73
C ILE A 246 14.65 21.49 10.20
N SER A 247 15.89 21.24 9.77
CA SER A 247 17.03 22.11 10.03
C SER A 247 17.83 22.28 8.74
N ASN A 248 18.17 23.52 8.38
CA ASN A 248 18.90 23.85 7.15
C ASN A 248 18.33 23.18 5.88
N CYS A 249 17.01 23.21 5.73
CA CYS A 249 16.27 22.57 4.62
C CYS A 249 16.46 21.05 4.50
N GLN A 250 16.91 20.38 5.56
CA GLN A 250 17.01 18.93 5.64
C GLN A 250 16.12 18.40 6.75
N CYS A 251 15.53 17.23 6.51
CA CYS A 251 14.86 16.50 7.57
C CYS A 251 15.89 15.83 8.49
N THR A 252 15.65 15.93 9.78
CA THR A 252 16.45 15.29 10.83
C THR A 252 15.65 14.14 11.47
N ASN A 253 16.12 13.58 12.58
CA ASN A 253 15.47 12.47 13.29
C ASN A 253 15.27 11.20 12.44
N GLY A 254 16.16 10.97 11.48
CA GLY A 254 16.13 9.78 10.61
C GLY A 254 15.12 9.85 9.47
N TRP A 255 14.48 10.99 9.22
CA TRP A 255 13.51 11.16 8.14
C TRP A 255 14.18 11.58 6.82
N ILE A 256 13.76 10.98 5.71
CA ILE A 256 14.30 11.26 4.37
C ILE A 256 13.62 12.46 3.72
N CYS A 257 12.28 12.53 3.80
CA CYS A 257 11.47 13.63 3.29
C CYS A 257 11.66 13.94 1.79
N GLU A 258 11.55 12.92 0.93
CA GLU A 258 11.70 13.04 -0.53
C GLU A 258 10.71 14.05 -1.17
N HIS A 259 9.62 14.38 -0.49
CA HIS A 259 8.64 15.38 -0.92
C HIS A 259 9.11 16.84 -0.77
N ARG A 260 10.33 17.08 -0.26
CA ARG A 260 10.86 18.42 0.05
C ARG A 260 12.04 18.84 -0.82
#